data_AF-A0A929PSS9-F1
#
_entry.id   AF-A0A929PSS9-F1
#
_cell.length_a   1.000
_cell.length_b   1.000
_cell.length_c   1.000
_cell.angle_alpha   90.00
_cell.angle_beta   90.00
_cell.angle_gamma   90.00
#
_symmetry.space_group_name_H-M   'P 1'
#
loop_
_entity.id
_entity.type
_entity.pdbx_description
1 polymer ?
#
loop_
_entity_poly.entity_id
_entity_poly.type
_entity_poly.pdbx_seq_one_letter_code
_entity_poly.pdbx_strand_id
1 'polypeptide(L)' 'MSEAELERIEEQLDRLLNDPETRMDPHKVWSLLDQISEKPAVSRTSQG' A
#
# COMPACT_ATOMS: atom_id res chain seq x y z
N MET A 1 -0.35 11.63 -1.47
CA MET A 1 0.13 10.90 -0.28
C MET A 1 1.60 11.18 -0.05
N SER A 2 1.94 11.44 1.21
CA SER A 2 3.34 11.56 1.65
C SER A 2 3.98 10.17 1.78
N GLU A 3 5.32 10.10 1.82
CA GLU A 3 6.04 8.83 2.00
C GLU A 3 5.69 8.15 3.33
N ALA A 4 5.56 8.91 4.41
CA ALA A 4 5.14 8.38 5.71
C ALA A 4 3.70 7.82 5.73
N GLU A 5 2.82 8.32 4.86
CA GLU A 5 1.47 7.75 4.73
C GLU A 5 1.50 6.45 3.95
N LEU A 6 2.35 6.37 2.91
CA LEU A 6 2.53 5.15 2.15
C LEU A 6 3.07 4.03 3.05
N GLU A 7 4.11 4.30 3.83
CA GLU A 7 4.71 3.33 4.76
C GLU A 7 3.65 2.74 5.71
N ARG A 8 2.78 3.60 6.26
CA ARG A 8 1.67 3.14 7.13
C ARG A 8 0.63 2.31 6.39
N ILE A 9 0.37 2.58 5.12
CA ILE A 9 -0.56 1.81 4.30
C ILE A 9 0.05 0.44 3.96
N GLU A 10 1.34 0.40 3.66
CA GLU A 10 2.10 -0.83 3.42
C GLU A 10 2.15 -1.72 4.67
N GLU A 11 2.43 -1.16 5.85
CA GLU A 11 2.38 -1.92 7.12
C GLU A 11 0.99 -2.48 7.42
N GLN A 12 -0.07 -1.73 7.10
CA GLN A 12 -1.45 -2.21 7.29
C GLN A 12 -1.81 -3.33 6.32
N LEU A 13 -1.36 -3.22 5.07
CA LEU A 13 -1.55 -4.26 4.07
C LEU A 13 -0.79 -5.54 4.43
N ASP A 14 0.45 -5.41 4.89
CA ASP A 14 1.28 -6.52 5.35
C ASP A 14 0.58 -7.29 6.48
N ARG A 15 0.10 -6.59 7.51
CA ARG A 15 -0.66 -7.23 8.60
C ARG A 15 -1.92 -7.93 8.09
N LEU A 16 -2.70 -7.30 7.21
CA LEU A 16 -3.94 -7.90 6.70
C LEU A 16 -3.71 -9.18 5.89
N LEU A 17 -2.56 -9.31 5.22
CA LEU A 17 -2.24 -10.45 4.38
C LEU A 17 -1.46 -11.54 5.13
N ASN A 18 -0.62 -11.16 6.10
CA ASN A 18 0.37 -12.05 6.70
C ASN A 18 0.11 -12.35 8.19
N ASP A 19 -0.73 -11.57 8.89
CA ASP A 19 -1.01 -11.80 10.31
C ASP A 19 -2.20 -12.76 10.49
N PRO A 20 -1.98 -13.96 11.06
CA PRO A 20 -3.05 -14.96 11.23
C PRO A 20 -4.06 -14.61 12.32
N GLU A 21 -3.71 -13.70 13.24
CA GLU A 21 -4.64 -13.19 14.26
C GLU A 21 -5.58 -12.12 13.68
N THR A 22 -5.16 -11.47 12.60
CA THR A 22 -5.93 -10.49 11.87
C THR A 22 -6.86 -11.20 10.89
N ARG A 23 -8.18 -10.98 11.05
CA ARG A 23 -9.15 -11.44 10.06
C ARG A 23 -8.92 -10.67 8.75
N MET A 24 -8.49 -11.39 7.72
CA MET A 24 -8.34 -10.82 6.38
C MET A 24 -9.66 -10.24 5.89
N ASP A 25 -9.66 -8.94 5.59
CA ASP A 25 -10.81 -8.22 5.03
C ASP A 25 -10.51 -7.85 3.56
N PRO A 26 -11.16 -8.51 2.59
CA PRO A 26 -10.85 -8.30 1.18
C PRO A 26 -11.20 -6.89 0.69
N HIS A 27 -12.25 -6.26 1.24
CA HIS A 27 -12.58 -4.88 0.87
C HIS A 27 -11.49 -3.93 1.32
N LYS A 28 -10.98 -4.10 2.55
CA LYS A 28 -9.90 -3.27 3.08
C LYS A 28 -8.60 -3.46 2.29
N VAL A 29 -8.27 -4.70 1.91
CA VAL A 29 -7.11 -4.99 1.04
C VAL A 29 -7.21 -4.26 -0.28
N TRP A 30 -8.35 -4.37 -0.98
CA TRP A 30 -8.55 -3.68 -2.27
C TRP A 30 -8.49 -2.16 -2.14
N SER A 31 -9.08 -1.57 -1.09
CA SER A 31 -8.99 -0.13 -0.86
C SER A 31 -7.57 0.35 -0.53
N LEU A 32 -6.76 -0.44 0.17
CA LEU A 32 -5.35 -0.09 0.44
C LEU A 32 -4.51 -0.17 -0.83
N LEU A 33 -4.74 -1.19 -1.66
CA LEU A 33 -4.07 -1.35 -2.95
C LEU A 33 -4.43 -0.23 -3.94
N ASP A 34 -5.70 0.19 -3.98
CA ASP A 34 -6.17 1.31 -4.80
C ASP A 34 -5.44 2.61 -4.43
N GLN A 35 -5.40 2.93 -3.13
CA GLN A 35 -4.65 4.08 -2.62
C GLN A 35 -3.17 4.04 -3.04
N ILE A 36 -2.49 2.89 -2.90
CA ILE A 36 -1.08 2.74 -3.33
C ILE A 36 -0.95 2.98 -4.85
N SER A 37 -1.89 2.47 -5.66
CA SER A 37 -1.87 2.58 -7.11
C SER A 37 -2.16 4.00 -7.63
N GLU A 38 -2.90 4.82 -6.87
CA GLU A 38 -3.15 6.22 -7.20
C GLU A 38 -1.91 7.10 -7.03
N LYS A 39 -0.82 6.58 -6.45
CA LYS A 39 0.46 7.30 -6.41
C LYS A 39 0.97 7.41 -7.86
N PRO A 40 1.06 8.63 -8.44
CA PRO A 40 1.63 8.78 -9.77
C PRO A 40 3.04 8.22 -9.69
N ALA A 41 3.31 7.19 -10.50
CA ALA A 41 4.65 6.64 -10.64
C ALA A 41 5.55 7.83 -10.98
N VAL A 42 6.34 8.29 -9.99
CA VAL A 42 7.36 9.29 -10.25
C VAL A 42 8.21 8.69 -11.36
N SER A 43 8.15 9.30 -12.54
CA SER A 43 8.77 8.78 -13.74
C SER A 43 10.25 8.51 -13.43
N ARG A 44 10.60 7.24 -13.23
CA ARG A 44 11.98 6.77 -13.23
C ARG A 44 12.47 6.77 -14.68
N THR A 45 12.55 7.96 -15.26
CA THR A 45 13.17 8.22 -16.55
C THR A 45 13.86 9.56 -16.46
N SER A 46 15.11 9.52 -16.01
CA SER A 46 16.26 10.15 -16.69
C SER A 46 17.44 10.32 -15.71
N GLN A 47 18.38 9.37 -15.70
CA GLN A 47 19.81 9.69 -15.61
C GLN A 47 20.67 8.47 -15.97
N GLY A 48 21.42 8.56 -17.07
CA GLY A 48 22.41 7.58 -17.52
C GLY A 48 22.36 7.32 -19.02
#